data_AF-A0A929Y6M1-F1
#
_entry.id   AF-A0A929Y6M1-F1
#
_cell.length_a   1.000
_cell.length_b   1.000
_cell.length_c   1.000
_cell.angle_alpha   90.00
_cell.angle_beta   90.00
_cell.angle_gamma   90.00
#
_symmetry.space_group_name_H-M   'P 1'
#
loop_
_entity.id
_entity.type
_entity.pdbx_description
1 polymer ?
#
loop_
_entity_poly.entity_id
_entity_poly.type
_entity_poly.pdbx_seq_one_letter_code
_entity_poly.pdbx_strand_id
1 'polypeptide(L)'
;MKGKKITKTAIRRSIPLYLLLLPSFVLLFCFSYLPLGGLVMAFERYSPSLGIFHSPFVGFDNFLQFFRSYQFWPTIRNTLVLS
;
A
#
# COMPACT_ATOMS: atom_id res chain seq x y z
N MET A 1 -39.66 2.39 -5.78
CA MET A 1 -38.53 2.69 -4.86
C MET A 1 -38.02 4.10 -5.16
N LYS A 2 -38.39 5.12 -4.35
CA LYS A 2 -38.07 6.54 -4.64
C LYS A 2 -36.64 6.86 -4.17
N GLY A 3 -35.75 7.13 -5.12
CA GLY A 3 -34.38 7.59 -4.86
C GLY A 3 -34.37 8.86 -4.02
N LYS A 4 -33.83 8.75 -2.81
CA LYS A 4 -33.72 9.84 -1.85
C LYS A 4 -32.73 10.88 -2.39
N LYS A 5 -33.23 12.00 -2.92
CA LYS A 5 -32.40 13.12 -3.35
C LYS A 5 -31.60 13.62 -2.13
N ILE A 6 -30.28 13.51 -2.17
CA ILE A 6 -29.38 14.00 -1.13
C ILE A 6 -29.42 15.54 -1.16
N THR A 7 -30.25 16.13 -0.31
CA THR A 7 -30.30 17.59 -0.11
C THR A 7 -29.07 18.04 0.68
N LYS A 8 -28.48 19.20 0.32
CA LYS A 8 -27.28 19.77 0.99
C LYS A 8 -27.43 19.88 2.52
N THR A 9 -28.65 20.05 3.03
CA THR A 9 -28.98 20.07 4.45
C THR A 9 -28.72 18.72 5.15
N ALA A 10 -28.92 17.60 4.45
CA ALA A 10 -28.66 16.27 4.99
C ALA A 10 -27.15 16.01 5.20
N ILE A 11 -26.31 16.48 4.26
CA ILE A 11 -24.84 16.37 4.36
C ILE A 11 -24.33 17.18 5.56
N ARG A 12 -24.84 18.40 5.77
CA ARG A 12 -24.47 19.24 6.94
C ARG A 12 -24.80 18.56 8.28
N ARG A 13 -25.88 17.80 8.36
CA ARG A 13 -26.29 17.10 9.58
C ARG A 13 -25.42 15.88 9.90
N SER A 14 -24.80 15.27 8.88
CA SER A 14 -23.86 14.15 9.03
C SER A 14 -22.40 14.56 9.25
N ILE A 15 -22.06 15.86 9.24
CA ILE A 15 -20.69 16.35 9.50
C ILE A 15 -20.09 15.78 10.80
N PRO A 16 -20.82 15.71 11.94
CA PRO A 16 -20.27 15.13 13.17
C PRO A 16 -19.89 13.64 13.03
N LEU A 17 -20.63 12.89 12.20
CA LEU A 17 -20.33 11.48 11.93
C LEU A 17 -19.05 11.33 11.10
N TYR A 18 -18.85 12.20 10.11
CA TYR A 18 -17.60 12.24 9.36
C TYR A 18 -16.41 12.65 10.24
N LEU A 19 -16.62 13.55 11.20
CA LEU A 19 -15.58 13.99 12.13
C LEU A 19 -15.17 12.89 13.11
N LEU A 20 -16.11 12.02 13.52
CA LEU A 20 -15.83 10.82 14.31
C LEU A 20 -15.06 9.76 13.51
N LEU A 21 -15.32 9.65 12.21
CA LEU A 21 -14.63 8.71 11.31
C LEU A 21 -13.22 9.20 10.92
N LEU A 22 -13.02 10.53 10.92
CA LEU A 22 -11.77 11.19 10.54
C LEU A 22 -10.53 10.60 11.26
N PRO A 23 -10.48 10.42 12.59
CA PRO A 23 -9.29 9.87 13.25
C PRO A 23 -8.96 8.44 12.78
N SER A 24 -9.95 7.55 12.64
CA SER A 24 -9.73 6.20 12.13
C SER A 24 -9.26 6.22 10.68
N PHE A 25 -9.80 7.11 9.86
CA PHE A 25 -9.40 7.27 8.46
C PHE A 25 -7.97 7.80 8.34
N VAL A 26 -7.57 8.77 9.16
CA VAL A 26 -6.22 9.31 9.19
C VAL A 26 -5.21 8.24 9.59
N LEU A 27 -5.51 7.45 10.62
CA LEU A 27 -4.65 6.35 11.03
C LEU A 27 -4.49 5.32 9.91
N LEU A 28 -5.59 4.91 9.28
CA LEU A 28 -5.56 3.99 8.15
C LEU A 28 -4.76 4.54 6.97
N PHE A 29 -4.89 5.84 6.69
CA PHE A 29 -4.11 6.48 5.63
C PHE A 29 -2.60 6.50 5.96
N CYS A 30 -2.24 6.95 7.15
CA CYS A 30 -0.83 7.05 7.58
C CYS A 30 -0.16 5.69 7.70
N PHE A 31 -0.84 4.68 8.24
CA PHE A 31 -0.23 3.37 8.50
C PHE A 31 -0.43 2.34 7.40
N SER A 32 -1.47 2.46 6.57
CA SER A 32 -1.73 1.48 5.51
C SER A 32 -1.47 2.03 4.11
N TYR A 33 -1.77 3.30 3.83
CA TYR A 33 -1.58 3.86 2.48
C TYR A 33 -0.21 4.49 2.26
N LEU A 34 0.29 5.25 3.24
CA LEU A 34 1.59 5.88 3.18
C LEU A 34 2.75 4.88 2.94
N PRO A 35 2.85 3.73 3.63
CA PRO A 35 3.91 2.76 3.35
C PRO A 35 3.79 2.09 1.97
N LEU A 36 2.62 2.12 1.31
CA LEU A 36 2.50 1.60 -0.05
C LEU A 36 3.31 2.43 -1.05
N GLY A 37 3.62 3.70 -0.75
CA GLY A 37 4.58 4.48 -1.55
C GLY A 37 5.97 3.84 -1.58
N GLY A 38 6.32 3.07 -0.54
CA GLY A 38 7.57 2.32 -0.46
C GLY A 38 7.69 1.18 -1.48
N LEU A 39 6.61 0.77 -2.16
CA LEU A 39 6.68 -0.24 -3.22
C LEU A 39 7.61 0.18 -4.37
N VAL A 40 7.84 1.49 -4.55
CA VAL A 40 8.79 2.01 -5.55
C VAL A 40 10.20 1.49 -5.30
N MET A 41 10.58 1.22 -4.05
CA MET A 41 11.90 0.67 -3.69
C MET A 41 12.14 -0.71 -4.33
N ALA A 42 11.10 -1.47 -4.69
CA ALA A 42 11.27 -2.74 -5.39
C ALA A 42 11.79 -2.56 -6.83
N PHE A 43 11.63 -1.37 -7.41
CA PHE A 43 12.10 -1.03 -8.76
C PHE A 43 13.44 -0.29 -8.77
N GLU A 44 13.97 0.00 -7.59
CA GLU A 44 15.25 0.69 -7.42
C GLU A 44 16.26 -0.25 -6.75
N ARG A 45 17.55 -0.01 -6.94
CA ARG A 45 18.59 -0.71 -6.19
C ARG A 45 18.74 -0.05 -4.83
N TYR A 46 17.72 -0.21 -3.99
CA TYR A 46 17.59 0.47 -2.70
C TYR A 46 18.82 0.21 -1.82
N SER A 47 19.47 1.28 -1.37
CA SER A 47 20.53 1.21 -0.37
C SER A 47 20.18 2.11 0.82
N PRO A 48 20.13 1.57 2.06
CA PRO A 48 19.81 2.36 3.25
C PRO A 48 20.74 3.57 3.46
N SER A 49 21.97 3.52 2.93
CA SER A 49 22.94 4.61 3.02
C SER A 49 22.65 5.78 2.07
N LEU A 50 21.94 5.54 0.96
CA LEU A 50 21.57 6.56 -0.03
C LEU A 50 20.16 7.12 0.21
N GLY A 51 19.35 6.42 1.02
CA GLY A 51 17.96 6.79 1.30
C GLY A 51 17.00 6.39 0.16
N ILE A 52 15.71 6.66 0.39
CA ILE A 52 14.61 6.22 -0.49
C ILE A 52 14.62 6.90 -1.87
N PHE A 53 15.16 8.12 -1.97
CA PHE A 53 15.03 8.95 -3.19
C PHE A 53 16.31 9.12 -4.01
N HIS A 54 17.45 8.57 -3.60
CA HIS A 54 18.72 8.66 -4.35
C HIS A 54 19.19 7.31 -4.91
N SER A 55 18.42 6.24 -4.71
CA SER A 55 18.80 4.92 -5.20
C SER A 55 18.57 4.84 -6.73
N PRO A 56 19.48 4.20 -7.50
CA PRO A 56 19.33 4.13 -8.94
C PRO A 56 18.16 3.23 -9.31
N PHE A 57 17.32 3.70 -10.24
CA PHE A 57 16.20 2.93 -10.77
C PHE A 57 16.69 1.81 -11.69
N VAL A 58 16.33 0.57 -11.36
CA VAL A 58 16.75 -0.66 -12.06
C VAL A 58 15.58 -1.43 -12.66
N GLY A 59 14.35 -0.90 -12.57
CA GLY A 59 13.17 -1.50 -13.15
C GLY A 59 12.87 -2.88 -12.56
N PHE A 60 12.89 -3.93 -13.39
CA PHE A 60 12.50 -5.29 -12.98
C PHE A 60 13.68 -6.19 -12.57
N ASP A 61 14.90 -5.66 -12.51
CA ASP A 61 16.09 -6.47 -12.22
C ASP A 61 16.00 -7.20 -10.87
N ASN A 62 15.46 -6.52 -9.84
CA ASN A 62 15.25 -7.13 -8.52
C ASN A 62 14.28 -8.33 -8.59
N PHE A 63 13.22 -8.22 -9.40
CA PHE A 63 12.26 -9.30 -9.59
C PHE A 63 12.88 -10.46 -10.36
N LEU A 64 13.62 -10.20 -11.44
CA LEU A 64 14.34 -11.23 -12.20
C LEU A 64 15.35 -11.97 -11.32
N GLN A 65 16.09 -11.24 -10.48
CA GLN A 65 17.01 -11.84 -9.52
C GLN A 65 16.27 -12.73 -8.51
N PHE A 66 15.12 -12.29 -8.00
CA PHE A 66 14.29 -13.08 -7.09
C PHE A 66 13.79 -14.37 -7.75
N PHE A 67 13.22 -14.30 -8.95
CA PHE A 67 12.71 -15.47 -9.68
C PHE A 67 13.81 -16.45 -10.10
N ARG A 68 15.02 -15.95 -10.38
CA ARG A 68 16.19 -16.78 -10.72
C ARG A 68 16.91 -17.34 -9.49
N SER A 69 16.52 -16.96 -8.29
CA SER A 69 17.12 -17.48 -7.06
C SER A 69 16.79 -18.95 -6.88
N TYR A 70 17.80 -19.75 -6.51
CA TYR A 70 17.62 -21.16 -6.15
C TYR A 70 16.56 -21.35 -5.05
N GLN A 71 16.39 -20.36 -4.18
CA GLN A 71 15.45 -20.40 -3.06
C GLN A 71 14.00 -20.06 -3.45
N PHE A 72 13.75 -19.59 -4.67
CA PHE A 72 12.42 -19.17 -5.10
C PHE A 72 11.40 -20.32 -5.02
N TRP A 73 11.68 -21.42 -5.72
CA TRP A 73 10.74 -22.55 -5.82
C TRP A 73 10.52 -23.31 -4.51
N PRO A 74 11.57 -23.59 -3.70
CA PRO A 74 11.38 -24.14 -2.35
C PRO A 74 10.50 -23.24 -1.47
N THR A 75 10.71 -21.92 -1.50
CA THR A 75 9.92 -20.98 -0.69
C THR A 75 8.45 -21.01 -1.07
N ILE A 76 8.13 -20.91 -2.37
CA ILE A 76 6.75 -20.95 -2.85
C ILE A 76 6.07 -22.28 -2.49
N ARG A 77 6.74 -23.40 -2.73
CA ARG A 77 6.19 -24.72 -2.40
C ARG A 77 5.93 -24.86 -0.90
N ASN A 78 6.87 -24.43 -0.06
CA ASN A 78 6.71 -24.50 1.39
C ASN A 78 5.55 -23.62 1.87
N THR A 79 5.41 -22.39 1.36
CA THR A 79 4.30 -21.50 1.72
C THR A 79 2.94 -22.07 1.32
N LEU A 80 2.83 -22.64 0.11
CA LEU A 80 1.59 -23.25 -0.37
C LEU A 80 1.20 -24.54 0.36
N VAL A 81 2.19 -25.28 0.88
CA VAL A 81 1.95 -26.50 1.66
C VAL A 81 1.56 -26.19 3.10
N LEU A 82 2.04 -25.06 3.64
CA LEU A 82 1.82 -24.67 5.03
C LEU A 82 0.57 -23.79 5.25
N SER A 83 0.07 -23.09 4.23
CA SER A 83 -1.12 -22.22 4.30
C SER A 83 -2.41 -23.01 4.11
#